data_AF-A0A7K3AM09-F1
#
_entry.id   AF-A0A7K3AM09-F1
#
_cell.length_a   1.000
_cell.length_b   1.000
_cell.length_c   1.000
_cell.angle_alpha   90.00
_cell.angle_beta   90.00
_cell.angle_gamma   90.00
#
_symmetry.space_group_name_H-M   'P 1'
#
loop_
_entity.id
_entity.type
_entity.pdbx_description
1 polymer ?
#
loop_
_entity_poly.entity_id
_entity_poly.type
_entity_poly.pdbx_seq_one_letter_code
_entity_poly.pdbx_strand_id
1 'polypeptide(L)' 'MQKLVLDLAERSMWTGAEAALGLAAVELADIPVWWAAPIALLAASAKSWVAGRLVGRPGTASTLPAAKDPATPSGL' A
#
# COMPACT_ATOMS: atom_id res chain seq x y z
N MET A 1 -16.14 5.21 -13.16
CA MET A 1 -15.20 6.28 -12.75
C MET A 1 -14.88 6.28 -11.26
N GLN A 2 -15.87 6.31 -10.35
CA GLN A 2 -15.60 6.45 -8.91
C GLN A 2 -14.68 5.37 -8.30
N LYS A 3 -14.85 4.09 -8.67
CA LYS A 3 -13.98 2.99 -8.20
C LYS A 3 -12.51 3.15 -8.61
N LEU A 4 -12.27 3.60 -9.85
CA LEU A 4 -10.92 3.83 -10.36
C LEU A 4 -10.23 4.99 -9.64
N VAL A 5 -10.98 6.05 -9.32
CA VAL A 5 -10.44 7.18 -8.54
C VAL A 5 -10.10 6.73 -7.11
N LEU A 6 -10.94 5.90 -6.50
CA LEU A 6 -10.68 5.35 -5.16
C LEU A 6 -9.45 4.44 -5.15
N ASP A 7 -9.31 3.56 -6.14
CA ASP A 7 -8.12 2.70 -6.28
C ASP A 7 -6.86 3.51 -6.55
N LEU A 8 -6.92 4.52 -7.43
CA LEU A 8 -5.79 5.41 -7.67
C LEU A 8 -5.39 6.16 -6.40
N ALA A 9 -6.37 6.72 -5.68
CA ALA A 9 -6.13 7.43 -4.42
C ALA A 9 -5.52 6.50 -3.37
N GLU A 10 -6.05 5.29 -3.21
CA GLU A 10 -5.50 4.29 -2.31
C GLU A 10 -4.04 3.95 -2.66
N ARG A 11 -3.77 3.59 -3.91
CA ARG A 11 -2.43 3.14 -4.33
C ARG A 11 -1.41 4.27 -4.22
N SER A 12 -1.76 5.47 -4.68
CA SER A 12 -0.88 6.63 -4.60
C SER A 12 -0.61 7.07 -3.15
N MET A 13 -1.63 7.06 -2.28
CA MET A 13 -1.43 7.35 -0.86
C MET A 13 -0.53 6.32 -0.18
N TRP A 14 -0.72 5.02 -0.45
CA TRP A 14 0.13 3.99 0.13
C TRP A 14 1.58 4.09 -0.34
N THR A 15 1.81 4.30 -1.64
CA THR A 15 3.16 4.52 -2.16
C THR A 15 3.82 5.74 -1.49
N GLY A 16 3.08 6.83 -1.32
CA GLY A 16 3.57 8.02 -0.62
C GLY A 16 3.90 7.75 0.85
N ALA A 17 3.04 7.03 1.55
CA ALA A 17 3.24 6.66 2.95
C ALA A 17 4.46 5.74 3.14
N GLU A 18 4.63 4.74 2.27
CA GLU A 18 5.77 3.82 2.29
C GLU A 18 7.09 4.56 2.01
N ALA A 19 7.10 5.48 1.04
CA ALA A 19 8.26 6.32 0.75
C ALA A 19 8.60 7.25 1.93
N ALA A 20 7.58 7.89 2.53
CA ALA A 20 7.76 8.76 3.68
C ALA A 20 8.30 7.99 4.90
N LEU A 21 7.80 6.78 5.16
CA LEU A 21 8.31 5.91 6.20
C LEU A 21 9.77 5.48 5.93
N GLY A 22 10.10 5.14 4.67
CA GLY A 22 11.46 4.82 4.27
C GLY A 22 12.44 5.97 4.53
N LEU A 23 12.05 7.20 4.16
CA LEU A 23 12.84 8.40 4.43
C LEU A 23 12.96 8.70 5.92
N ALA A 24 11.85 8.65 6.66
CA ALA A 24 11.87 8.89 8.10
C ALA A 24 12.76 7.87 8.84
N ALA A 25 12.78 6.61 8.39
CA ALA A 25 13.61 5.58 8.99
C ALA A 25 15.12 5.82 8.76
N VAL A 26 15.53 6.21 7.54
CA VAL A 26 16.95 6.50 7.27
C VAL A 26 17.42 7.76 7.98
N GLU A 27 16.58 8.79 8.08
CA GLU A 27 16.88 10.00 8.86
C GLU A 27 16.99 9.70 10.35
N LEU A 28 16.07 8.89 10.91
CA LEU A 28 16.10 8.51 12.31
C LEU A 28 17.32 7.64 12.67
N ALA A 29 17.74 6.77 11.76
CA ALA A 29 18.86 5.85 11.96
C ALA A 29 20.23 6.44 11.56
N ASP A 30 20.25 7.65 10.98
CA ASP A 30 21.46 8.30 10.42
C ASP A 30 22.23 7.40 9.44
N ILE A 31 21.51 6.81 8.48
CA ILE A 31 22.09 5.93 7.45
C ILE A 31 21.90 6.49 6.04
N PRO A 32 22.67 6.03 5.03
CA PRO A 32 22.58 6.57 3.67
C PRO A 32 21.17 6.47 3.08
N VAL A 33 20.73 7.55 2.42
CA VAL A 33 19.38 7.67 1.82
C VAL A 33 19.04 6.56 0.81
N TRP A 34 20.05 5.91 0.22
CA TRP A 34 19.86 4.75 -0.66
C TRP A 34 19.13 3.58 0.02
N TRP A 35 19.14 3.52 1.36
CA TRP A 35 18.38 2.53 2.15
C TRP A 35 16.89 2.84 2.26
N ALA A 36 16.44 4.05 1.93
CA ALA A 36 15.02 4.41 2.02
C ALA A 36 14.16 3.54 1.11
N ALA A 37 14.63 3.23 -0.10
CA ALA A 37 13.90 2.38 -1.04
C ALA A 37 13.76 0.92 -0.55
N PRO A 38 14.83 0.23 -0.10
CA PRO A 38 14.70 -1.07 0.57
C PRO A 38 13.76 -1.06 1.78
N ILE A 39 13.80 -0.01 2.61
CA ILE A 39 12.92 0.09 3.78
C ILE A 39 11.46 0.29 3.36
N ALA A 40 11.21 1.17 2.38
CA ALA A 40 9.88 1.35 1.81
C ALA A 40 9.32 0.05 1.21
N LEU A 41 10.18 -0.75 0.56
CA LEU A 41 9.82 -2.07 0.04
C LEU A 41 9.40 -3.04 1.16
N LEU A 42 10.11 -3.02 2.30
CA LEU A 42 9.73 -3.82 3.47
C LEU A 42 8.36 -3.39 4.01
N ALA A 43 8.11 -2.08 4.10
CA ALA A 43 6.82 -1.54 4.52
C ALA A 43 5.69 -1.96 3.56
N ALA A 44 5.92 -1.87 2.24
CA ALA A 44 4.98 -2.30 1.21
C ALA A 44 4.66 -3.80 1.29
N SER A 45 5.68 -4.63 1.58
CA SER A 45 5.53 -6.08 1.76
C SER A 45 4.68 -6.40 2.99
N ALA A 46 4.95 -5.73 4.11
CA ALA A 46 4.17 -5.86 5.34
C ALA A 46 2.71 -5.42 5.12
N LYS A 47 2.49 -4.26 4.48
CA LYS A 47 1.16 -3.77 4.13
C LYS A 47 0.43 -4.75 3.21
N SER A 48 1.09 -5.33 2.22
CA SER A 48 0.49 -6.31 1.31
C SER A 48 0.06 -7.59 2.06
N TRP A 49 0.86 -8.07 3.01
CA TRP A 49 0.48 -9.20 3.86
C TRP A 49 -0.74 -8.88 4.73
N VAL A 50 -0.75 -7.71 5.38
CA VAL A 50 -1.90 -7.23 6.17
C VAL A 50 -3.14 -7.09 5.29
N ALA A 51 -3.00 -6.54 4.09
CA ALA A 51 -4.12 -6.36 3.16
C ALA A 51 -4.72 -7.71 2.71
N GLY A 52 -3.85 -8.69 2.43
CA GLY A 52 -4.28 -10.03 2.03
C GLY A 52 -4.89 -10.87 3.15
N ARG A 53 -4.65 -10.54 4.42
CA ARG A 53 -4.99 -11.41 5.57
C ARG A 53 -5.95 -10.80 6.58
N LEU A 54 -5.90 -9.48 6.79
CA LEU A 54 -6.57 -8.79 7.90
C LEU A 54 -7.46 -7.64 7.43
N VAL A 55 -7.09 -6.91 6.38
CA VAL A 55 -7.78 -5.67 5.97
C VAL A 55 -7.99 -5.62 4.45
N GLY A 56 -9.24 -5.60 3.98
CA GLY A 56 -9.52 -5.55 2.53
C GLY A 56 -9.87 -6.91 1.94
N ARG A 57 -9.50 -7.16 0.67
CA ARG A 57 -9.87 -8.41 -0.04
C ARG A 57 -8.67 -9.35 -0.25
N PRO A 58 -8.81 -10.64 0.11
CA PRO A 58 -7.79 -11.64 -0.17
C PRO A 58 -7.44 -11.68 -1.67
N GLY A 59 -6.14 -11.61 -1.96
CA GLY A 59 -5.62 -11.74 -3.33
C GLY A 59 -5.64 -10.47 -4.19
N THR A 60 -6.13 -9.32 -3.71
CA THR A 60 -6.10 -8.06 -4.49
C THR A 60 -5.10 -7.02 -3.96
N ALA A 61 -4.52 -7.25 -2.77
CA ALA A 61 -3.64 -6.30 -2.06
C ALA A 61 -4.25 -4.90 -1.84
N SER A 62 -5.55 -4.74 -2.11
CA SER A 62 -6.33 -3.55 -1.80
C SER A 62 -6.86 -3.65 -0.38
N THR A 63 -6.73 -2.54 0.34
CA THR A 63 -7.35 -2.25 1.64
C THR A 63 -8.78 -1.70 1.47
N LEU A 64 -9.26 -1.47 0.25
CA LEU A 64 -10.65 -1.09 0.00
C LEU A 64 -11.60 -2.28 0.22
N PRO A 65 -12.85 -2.02 0.66
CA PRO A 65 -13.91 -3.02 0.67
C PRO A 65 -14.23 -3.52 -0.74
N ALA A 66 -14.68 -4.78 -0.87
CA ALA A 66 -15.01 -5.42 -2.15
C ALA A 66 -15.95 -4.59 -3.05
N ALA A 67 -16.95 -3.91 -2.48
CA ALA A 67 -17.86 -3.05 -3.24
C ALA A 67 -17.16 -1.88 -3.96
N LYS A 68 -16.00 -1.45 -3.45
CA LYS A 68 -15.22 -0.29 -3.95
C LYS A 68 -13.97 -0.71 -4.71
N ASP A 69 -13.43 -1.91 -4.44
CA ASP A 69 -12.28 -2.47 -5.16
C ASP A 69 -12.65 -2.74 -6.63
N PRO A 70 -11.96 -2.10 -7.61
CA PRO A 70 -12.20 -2.33 -9.03
C PRO A 70 -11.78 -3.72 -9.52
N ALA A 71 -10.95 -4.46 -8.77
CA ALA A 71 -10.61 -5.85 -9.07
C ALA A 71 -11.69 -6.86 -8.62
N THR A 72 -12.79 -6.39 -8.03
CA THR A 72 -13.93 -7.24 -7.64
C THR A 72 -14.80 -7.59 -8.86
N PRO A 73 -15.00 -8.89 -9.16
CA PRO A 73 -15.91 -9.33 -10.23
C PRO A 73 -17.34 -8.84 -9.97
N SER A 74 -18.06 -8.49 -11.03
CA SER A 74 -19.49 -8.16 -10.95
C SER A 74 -20.30 -9.44 -10.69
N GLY A 75 -20.93 -9.54 -9.51
CA GLY A 75 -21.88 -10.63 -9.18
C GLY A 75 -21.53 -11.49 -7.96
N LEU A 76 -20.51 -11.12 -7.17
CA LEU A 76 -20.23 -11.67 -5.84
C LEU A 76 -20.75 -10.74 -4.74
#